data_AF-A0A6N7LK07-F1
#
_entry.id   AF-A0A6N7LK07-F1
#
_cell.length_a   1.000
_cell.length_b   1.000
_cell.length_c   1.000
_cell.angle_alpha   90.00
_cell.angle_beta   90.00
_cell.angle_gamma   90.00
#
_symmetry.space_group_name_H-M   'P 1'
#
loop_
_entity.id
_entity.type
_entity.pdbx_description
1 polymer ?
#
loop_
_entity_poly.entity_id
_entity_poly.type
_entity_poly.pdbx_seq_one_letter_code
_entity_poly.pdbx_strand_id
1 'polypeptide(L)'
;MDGLKEYTLLEFLREQGTNFRTALPIVHSSESKNLIRMLTEEKVAVTECDTFCGENLAYFFHGRPAYRRYHARPKQWQLPFVLVLKSTCLLTMKRVFPFDSGAFFSGRLPDYLSEFDPAGYELSENDNPIDLLIDIFFGSDRDYFFGNTKPTQEVVHRKRLNIRHSEIMALCSMYNGEQLETDDRTLTIELQSDRDVSIKDQLLGVVMPRPYFDDKVLKALLKSRKVIAKSTISSPAIARSGR
;
A
#
# COMPACT_ATOMS: atom_id res chain seq x y z
N MET A 1 -36.56 6.95 15.27
CA MET A 1 -35.49 6.83 16.27
C MET A 1 -34.29 6.28 15.53
N ASP A 2 -33.31 7.12 15.20
CA ASP A 2 -32.01 6.59 14.80
C ASP A 2 -31.47 5.81 16.00
N GLY A 3 -31.39 4.50 15.84
CA GLY A 3 -31.00 3.58 16.89
C GLY A 3 -29.55 3.80 17.33
N LEU A 4 -29.21 3.21 18.47
CA LEU A 4 -27.82 3.00 18.85
C LEU A 4 -27.19 2.03 17.84
N LYS A 5 -26.53 2.59 16.81
CA LYS A 5 -25.83 1.87 15.75
C LYS A 5 -24.34 2.22 15.79
N GLU A 6 -23.48 1.22 15.65
CA GLU A 6 -22.05 1.40 15.37
C GLU A 6 -21.81 1.54 13.87
N TYR A 7 -20.82 2.36 13.50
CA TYR A 7 -20.46 2.64 12.11
C TYR A 7 -19.17 1.90 11.77
N THR A 8 -19.23 1.10 10.73
CA THR A 8 -18.02 0.58 10.07
C THR A 8 -17.27 1.72 9.37
N LEU A 9 -16.01 1.49 9.01
CA LEU A 9 -15.24 2.44 8.21
C LEU A 9 -15.91 2.65 6.84
N LEU A 10 -16.35 1.59 6.17
CA LEU A 10 -17.05 1.70 4.89
C LEU A 10 -18.29 2.62 4.97
N GLU A 11 -19.14 2.41 5.98
CA GLU A 11 -20.32 3.25 6.20
C GLU A 11 -19.97 4.69 6.51
N PHE A 12 -19.00 4.91 7.40
CA PHE A 12 -18.50 6.24 7.71
C PHE A 12 -18.02 6.96 6.44
N LEU A 13 -17.20 6.31 5.61
CA LEU A 13 -16.62 6.89 4.38
C LEU A 13 -17.68 7.18 3.32
N ARG A 14 -18.76 6.41 3.24
CA ARG A 14 -19.89 6.68 2.32
C ARG A 14 -20.62 7.99 2.65
N GLU A 15 -20.59 8.41 3.90
CA GLU A 15 -21.17 9.69 4.33
C GLU A 15 -20.20 10.87 4.15
N GLN A 16 -18.97 10.62 3.72
CA GLN A 16 -17.97 11.66 3.50
C GLN A 16 -17.93 12.12 2.04
N GLY A 17 -17.51 13.37 1.85
CA GLY A 17 -17.13 13.90 0.54
C GLY A 17 -15.72 14.47 0.59
N THR A 18 -15.01 14.41 -0.53
CA THR A 18 -13.72 15.09 -0.70
C THR A 18 -13.48 15.58 -2.13
N ASN A 19 -12.87 16.76 -2.22
CA ASN A 19 -12.32 17.31 -3.47
C ASN A 19 -10.84 16.96 -3.65
N PHE A 20 -10.22 16.29 -2.67
CA PHE A 20 -8.86 15.80 -2.78
C PHE A 20 -8.76 14.75 -3.89
N ARG A 21 -7.68 14.82 -4.67
CA ARG A 21 -7.37 13.86 -5.73
C ARG A 21 -5.89 13.52 -5.63
N THR A 22 -5.60 12.28 -5.28
CA THR A 22 -4.23 11.80 -5.22
C THR A 22 -3.58 11.74 -6.61
N ALA A 23 -2.31 12.13 -6.68
CA ALA A 23 -1.47 12.00 -7.86
C ALA A 23 -0.42 10.90 -7.72
N LEU A 24 -0.44 10.15 -6.60
CA LEU A 24 0.54 9.10 -6.35
C LEU A 24 0.32 7.90 -7.29
N PRO A 25 1.41 7.23 -7.70
CA PRO A 25 1.32 6.05 -8.55
C PRO A 25 0.85 4.83 -7.76
N ILE A 26 0.43 3.80 -8.49
CA ILE A 26 0.23 2.47 -7.92
C ILE A 26 1.56 1.74 -7.95
N VAL A 27 1.86 0.95 -6.92
CA VAL A 27 3.09 0.18 -6.83
C VAL A 27 2.83 -1.30 -6.62
N HIS A 28 3.67 -2.14 -7.23
CA HIS A 28 3.69 -3.58 -7.00
C HIS A 28 5.08 -4.00 -6.52
N SER A 29 5.15 -4.69 -5.38
CA SER A 29 6.42 -5.13 -4.79
C SER A 29 6.55 -6.65 -4.85
N SER A 30 7.72 -7.16 -5.23
CA SER A 30 7.96 -8.61 -5.29
C SER A 30 9.45 -8.96 -5.14
N GLU A 31 9.77 -10.25 -5.05
CA GLU A 31 11.14 -10.77 -5.04
C GLU A 31 11.77 -10.68 -6.44
N SER A 32 13.03 -10.26 -6.54
CA SER A 32 13.70 -10.00 -7.82
C SER A 32 13.78 -11.19 -8.78
N LYS A 33 13.63 -12.43 -8.29
CA LYS A 33 13.45 -13.62 -9.15
C LYS A 33 12.27 -13.50 -10.12
N ASN A 34 11.25 -12.71 -9.77
CA ASN A 34 10.04 -12.53 -10.58
C ASN A 34 10.16 -11.39 -11.61
N LEU A 35 11.16 -10.51 -11.47
CA LEU A 35 11.25 -9.27 -12.26
C LEU A 35 11.33 -9.55 -13.76
N ILE A 36 12.23 -10.44 -14.18
CA ILE A 36 12.43 -10.74 -15.60
C ILE A 36 11.15 -11.31 -16.20
N ARG A 37 10.50 -12.26 -15.51
CA ARG A 37 9.23 -12.84 -15.96
C ARG A 37 8.17 -11.77 -16.16
N MET A 38 7.94 -10.91 -15.16
CA MET A 38 6.92 -9.85 -15.24
C MET A 38 7.22 -8.85 -16.37
N LEU A 39 8.49 -8.52 -16.59
CA LEU A 39 8.87 -7.64 -17.70
C LEU A 39 8.69 -8.33 -19.06
N THR A 40 9.02 -9.60 -19.21
CA THR A 40 8.85 -10.35 -20.47
C THR A 40 7.38 -10.60 -20.79
N GLU A 41 6.58 -10.97 -19.79
CA GLU A 41 5.14 -11.22 -19.97
C GLU A 41 4.31 -9.93 -19.99
N GLU A 42 4.93 -8.78 -19.67
CA GLU A 42 4.30 -7.46 -19.60
C GLU A 42 3.07 -7.41 -18.70
N LYS A 43 3.08 -8.20 -17.62
CA LYS A 43 1.98 -8.25 -16.65
C LYS A 43 2.45 -8.54 -15.22
N VAL A 44 1.63 -8.10 -14.27
CA VAL A 44 1.58 -8.67 -12.92
C VAL A 44 0.49 -9.74 -12.95
N ALA A 45 0.90 -11.00 -12.91
CA ALA A 45 -0.02 -12.13 -12.92
C ALA A 45 -0.65 -12.35 -11.54
N VAL A 46 -1.91 -12.80 -11.52
CA VAL A 46 -2.54 -13.28 -10.29
C VAL A 46 -1.86 -14.56 -9.81
N THR A 47 -1.81 -14.73 -8.50
CA THR A 47 -1.31 -15.95 -7.86
C THR A 47 -2.28 -16.40 -6.77
N GLU A 48 -2.27 -17.69 -6.47
CA GLU A 48 -3.04 -18.25 -5.36
C GLU A 48 -2.76 -17.47 -4.07
N CYS A 49 -3.83 -17.16 -3.34
CA CYS A 49 -3.78 -16.35 -2.15
C CYS A 49 -3.89 -17.19 -0.88
N ASP A 50 -2.88 -17.05 -0.01
CA ASP A 50 -2.88 -17.70 1.31
C ASP A 50 -3.88 -17.07 2.30
N THR A 51 -4.26 -15.80 2.10
CA THR A 51 -5.19 -15.06 2.96
C THR A 51 -6.65 -15.32 2.58
N PHE A 52 -6.98 -15.16 1.30
CA PHE A 52 -8.30 -15.39 0.72
C PHE A 52 -8.28 -16.74 0.00
N CYS A 53 -8.35 -17.81 0.78
CA CYS A 53 -8.20 -19.19 0.31
C CYS A 53 -9.11 -19.49 -0.90
N GLY A 54 -8.53 -20.06 -1.96
CA GLY A 54 -9.23 -20.38 -3.19
C GLY A 54 -9.32 -19.23 -4.20
N GLU A 55 -8.81 -18.05 -3.89
CA GLU A 55 -8.73 -16.92 -4.81
C GLU A 55 -7.35 -16.78 -5.45
N ASN A 56 -7.32 -16.35 -6.71
CA ASN A 56 -6.10 -15.88 -7.37
C ASN A 56 -6.11 -14.35 -7.38
N LEU A 57 -5.10 -13.73 -6.76
CA LEU A 57 -5.03 -12.28 -6.56
C LEU A 57 -3.67 -11.72 -6.98
N ALA A 58 -3.70 -10.50 -7.51
CA ALA A 58 -2.54 -9.63 -7.70
C ALA A 58 -2.65 -8.46 -6.72
N TYR A 59 -1.56 -8.19 -6.00
CA TYR A 59 -1.51 -7.20 -4.93
C TYR A 59 -0.77 -5.95 -5.38
N PHE A 60 -1.33 -4.80 -5.04
CA PHE A 60 -0.75 -3.49 -5.27
C PHE A 60 -0.93 -2.63 -4.02
N PHE A 61 -0.17 -1.55 -3.97
CA PHE A 61 -0.31 -0.53 -2.94
C PHE A 61 -0.35 0.84 -3.58
N HIS A 62 -1.06 1.76 -2.95
CA HIS A 62 -1.12 3.14 -3.42
C HIS A 62 0.07 3.92 -2.88
N GLY A 63 0.94 4.45 -3.75
CA GLY A 63 2.06 5.34 -3.43
C GLY A 63 3.23 4.74 -2.64
N ARG A 64 2.96 3.87 -1.65
CA ARG A 64 3.93 3.31 -0.71
C ARG A 64 4.14 1.82 -0.98
N PRO A 65 5.37 1.35 -1.23
CA PRO A 65 5.62 -0.07 -1.36
C PRO A 65 5.55 -0.75 0.01
N ALA A 66 4.85 -1.89 0.09
CA ALA A 66 4.93 -2.82 1.20
C ALA A 66 5.62 -4.11 0.73
N TYR A 67 6.65 -4.55 1.47
CA TYR A 67 7.35 -5.79 1.19
C TYR A 67 7.17 -6.78 2.34
N ARG A 68 6.58 -7.93 2.04
CA ARG A 68 6.10 -8.89 3.05
C ARG A 68 7.16 -9.87 3.56
N ARG A 69 8.27 -10.07 2.83
CA ARG A 69 9.17 -11.20 3.08
C ARG A 69 10.48 -10.79 3.74
N TYR A 70 10.64 -11.17 5.00
CA TYR A 70 11.93 -11.09 5.66
C TYR A 70 12.79 -12.33 5.34
N HIS A 71 14.03 -12.08 4.95
CA HIS A 71 15.05 -13.11 4.79
C HIS A 71 16.24 -12.73 5.67
N ALA A 72 16.63 -13.58 6.61
CA ALA A 72 17.76 -13.29 7.51
C ALA A 72 19.10 -13.14 6.75
N ARG A 73 19.25 -13.84 5.62
CA ARG A 73 20.43 -13.79 4.75
C ARG A 73 19.99 -13.81 3.27
N PRO A 74 19.45 -12.70 2.75
CA PRO A 74 18.85 -12.69 1.42
C PRO A 74 19.91 -12.93 0.35
N LYS A 75 19.58 -13.77 -0.62
CA LYS A 75 20.30 -13.85 -1.90
C LYS A 75 19.77 -12.81 -2.87
N GLN A 76 20.53 -12.50 -3.92
CA GLN A 76 20.18 -11.43 -4.88
C GLN A 76 18.75 -11.57 -5.44
N TRP A 77 18.32 -12.80 -5.75
CA TRP A 77 17.00 -13.09 -6.28
C TRP A 77 15.85 -12.99 -5.25
N GLN A 78 16.17 -12.89 -3.96
CA GLN A 78 15.22 -12.68 -2.86
C GLN A 78 15.13 -11.22 -2.43
N LEU A 79 15.97 -10.34 -2.99
CA LEU A 79 15.89 -8.91 -2.70
C LEU A 79 14.63 -8.32 -3.35
N PRO A 80 14.00 -7.31 -2.72
CA PRO A 80 12.79 -6.71 -3.24
C PRO A 80 13.06 -5.88 -4.50
N PHE A 81 12.07 -5.81 -5.39
CA PHE A 81 11.93 -4.75 -6.37
C PHE A 81 10.50 -4.19 -6.30
N VAL A 82 10.32 -2.99 -6.84
CA VAL A 82 9.03 -2.29 -6.91
C VAL A 82 8.80 -1.83 -8.34
N LEU A 83 7.68 -2.22 -8.95
CA LEU A 83 7.16 -1.59 -10.16
C LEU A 83 6.37 -0.35 -9.74
N VAL A 84 6.64 0.78 -10.39
CA VAL A 84 5.86 2.01 -10.25
C VAL A 84 5.00 2.16 -11.49
N LEU A 85 3.69 2.17 -11.31
CA LEU A 85 2.68 2.08 -12.37
C LEU A 85 1.78 3.32 -12.35
N LYS A 86 1.27 3.71 -13.51
CA LYS A 86 0.18 4.69 -13.59
C LYS A 86 -1.03 4.18 -12.83
N SER A 87 -1.78 5.07 -12.18
CA SER A 87 -3.04 4.73 -11.51
C SER A 87 -4.08 4.11 -12.46
N THR A 88 -4.00 4.43 -13.76
CA THR A 88 -4.84 3.87 -14.82
C THR A 88 -4.60 2.39 -15.12
N CYS A 89 -3.60 1.73 -14.51
CA CYS A 89 -3.34 0.30 -14.74
C CYS A 89 -4.41 -0.61 -14.12
N LEU A 90 -5.07 -0.14 -13.05
CA LEU A 90 -6.18 -0.84 -12.42
C LEU A 90 -7.50 -0.21 -12.87
N LEU A 91 -8.11 -0.77 -13.91
CA LEU A 91 -9.44 -0.35 -14.37
C LEU A 91 -10.55 -0.79 -13.39
N THR A 92 -10.39 -1.95 -12.78
CA THR A 92 -11.31 -2.52 -11.79
C THR A 92 -10.51 -3.10 -10.64
N MET A 93 -10.78 -2.63 -9.42
CA MET A 93 -10.22 -3.19 -8.19
C MET A 93 -11.22 -4.17 -7.61
N LYS A 94 -10.73 -5.35 -7.22
CA LYS A 94 -11.54 -6.35 -6.52
C LYS A 94 -11.75 -5.94 -5.06
N ARG A 95 -10.68 -5.47 -4.40
CA ARG A 95 -10.73 -4.98 -3.01
C ARG A 95 -9.82 -3.79 -2.80
N VAL A 96 -10.19 -2.97 -1.83
CA VAL A 96 -9.38 -1.87 -1.29
C VAL A 96 -9.37 -1.98 0.23
N PHE A 97 -8.18 -2.02 0.84
CA PHE A 97 -8.03 -2.01 2.30
C PHE A 97 -7.17 -0.82 2.75
N PRO A 98 -7.44 -0.25 3.95
CA PRO A 98 -6.65 0.85 4.51
C PRO A 98 -5.29 0.39 5.09
N PHE A 99 -4.93 -0.89 4.94
CA PHE A 99 -3.69 -1.49 5.42
C PHE A 99 -3.33 -2.74 4.58
N ASP A 100 -2.15 -3.32 4.79
CA ASP A 100 -1.81 -4.65 4.24
C ASP A 100 -2.73 -5.72 4.84
N SER A 101 -3.71 -6.21 4.07
CA SER A 101 -4.69 -7.19 4.53
C SER A 101 -4.01 -8.50 4.94
N GLY A 102 -2.90 -8.87 4.29
CA GLY A 102 -2.09 -10.02 4.68
C GLY A 102 -1.47 -9.86 6.06
N ALA A 103 -1.07 -8.65 6.45
CA ALA A 103 -0.60 -8.36 7.81
C ALA A 103 -1.74 -8.44 8.84
N PHE A 104 -2.92 -7.93 8.49
CA PHE A 104 -4.12 -8.01 9.32
C PHE A 104 -4.51 -9.46 9.64
N PHE A 105 -4.77 -10.27 8.61
CA PHE A 105 -5.21 -11.67 8.78
C PHE A 105 -4.14 -12.60 9.39
N SER A 106 -2.89 -12.17 9.46
CA SER A 106 -1.81 -12.94 10.10
C SER A 106 -1.47 -12.46 11.52
N GLY A 107 -2.28 -11.56 12.09
CA GLY A 107 -2.08 -11.05 13.46
C GLY A 107 -0.81 -10.21 13.62
N ARG A 108 -0.40 -9.50 12.57
CA ARG A 108 0.78 -8.61 12.59
C ARG A 108 0.42 -7.13 12.79
N LEU A 109 -0.86 -6.79 12.70
CA LEU A 109 -1.39 -5.49 13.07
C LEU A 109 -1.87 -5.53 14.54
N PRO A 110 -2.10 -4.38 15.20
CA PRO A 110 -2.55 -4.36 16.58
C PRO A 110 -3.84 -5.15 16.80
N ASP A 111 -3.89 -5.95 17.86
CA ASP A 111 -4.99 -6.89 18.14
C ASP A 111 -6.35 -6.19 18.28
N TYR A 112 -6.39 -4.93 18.71
CA TYR A 112 -7.66 -4.21 18.81
C TYR A 112 -8.36 -3.99 17.44
N LEU A 113 -7.65 -4.13 16.31
CA LEU A 113 -8.27 -4.07 14.98
C LEU A 113 -9.03 -5.36 14.67
N SER A 114 -8.57 -6.50 15.17
CA SER A 114 -9.21 -7.80 14.91
C SER A 114 -10.46 -8.04 15.79
N GLU A 115 -10.75 -7.13 16.71
CA GLU A 115 -12.02 -7.06 17.44
C GLU A 115 -13.20 -6.62 16.56
N PHE A 116 -12.93 -6.05 15.38
CA PHE A 116 -13.94 -5.62 14.40
C PHE A 116 -14.06 -6.59 13.22
N ASP A 117 -15.21 -6.60 12.56
CA ASP A 117 -15.43 -7.41 11.35
C ASP A 117 -14.49 -6.93 10.21
N PRO A 118 -13.66 -7.81 9.64
CA PRO A 118 -12.78 -7.46 8.53
C PRO A 118 -13.51 -6.85 7.32
N ALA A 119 -14.79 -7.17 7.12
CA ALA A 119 -15.60 -6.59 6.05
C ALA A 119 -15.81 -5.07 6.21
N GLY A 120 -15.75 -4.53 7.44
CA GLY A 120 -15.84 -3.08 7.69
C GLY A 120 -14.68 -2.28 7.08
N TYR A 121 -13.52 -2.94 6.94
CA TYR A 121 -12.31 -2.38 6.35
C TYR A 121 -12.17 -2.62 4.83
N GLU A 122 -13.09 -3.35 4.20
CA GLU A 122 -13.11 -3.52 2.75
C GLU A 122 -13.86 -2.35 2.12
N LEU A 123 -13.19 -1.59 1.24
CA LEU A 123 -13.65 -0.30 0.77
C LEU A 123 -13.97 -0.26 -0.73
N SER A 124 -14.03 -1.41 -1.41
CA SER A 124 -14.28 -1.46 -2.87
C SER A 124 -15.65 -0.92 -3.26
N GLU A 125 -16.63 -0.94 -2.35
CA GLU A 125 -17.97 -0.41 -2.57
C GLU A 125 -18.10 1.11 -2.34
N ASN A 126 -16.97 1.82 -2.21
CA ASN A 126 -16.91 3.27 -2.14
C ASN A 126 -16.33 3.84 -3.45
N ASP A 127 -16.81 5.01 -3.90
CA ASP A 127 -16.43 5.59 -5.19
C ASP A 127 -14.97 6.10 -5.22
N ASN A 128 -14.46 6.59 -4.09
CA ASN A 128 -13.12 7.19 -4.00
C ASN A 128 -12.42 6.91 -2.65
N PRO A 129 -12.33 5.64 -2.23
CA PRO A 129 -11.83 5.28 -0.90
C PRO A 129 -10.40 5.75 -0.66
N ILE A 130 -9.54 5.68 -1.68
CA ILE A 130 -8.13 6.10 -1.58
C ILE A 130 -8.03 7.60 -1.27
N ASP A 131 -8.76 8.44 -2.01
CA ASP A 131 -8.75 9.89 -1.80
C ASP A 131 -9.28 10.26 -0.42
N LEU A 132 -10.37 9.60 0.01
CA LEU A 132 -10.96 9.82 1.33
C LEU A 132 -10.00 9.40 2.45
N LEU A 133 -9.35 8.24 2.33
CA LEU A 133 -8.36 7.79 3.31
C LEU A 133 -7.22 8.79 3.45
N ILE A 134 -6.65 9.25 2.32
CA ILE A 134 -5.55 10.22 2.34
C ILE A 134 -6.03 11.54 2.94
N ASP A 135 -7.13 12.10 2.45
CA ASP A 135 -7.64 13.39 2.93
C ASP A 135 -7.97 13.35 4.43
N ILE A 136 -8.70 12.34 4.89
CA ILE A 136 -9.19 12.27 6.27
C ILE A 136 -8.05 12.02 7.26
N PHE A 137 -7.15 11.09 6.96
CA PHE A 137 -6.16 10.60 7.94
C PHE A 137 -4.76 11.20 7.77
N PHE A 138 -4.43 11.77 6.61
CA PHE A 138 -3.10 12.33 6.34
C PHE A 138 -3.15 13.79 5.88
N GLY A 139 -4.16 14.16 5.09
CA GLY A 139 -4.39 15.51 4.56
C GLY A 139 -3.68 15.83 3.25
N SER A 140 -2.65 15.08 2.85
CA SER A 140 -1.98 15.27 1.57
C SER A 140 -1.25 14.02 1.08
N ASP A 141 -0.97 13.95 -0.22
CA ASP A 141 -0.12 12.88 -0.81
C ASP A 141 1.26 12.84 -0.16
N ARG A 142 1.83 14.01 0.14
CA ARG A 142 3.15 14.11 0.78
C ARG A 142 3.11 13.48 2.17
N ASP A 143 2.11 13.85 2.96
CA ASP A 143 1.99 13.38 4.33
C ASP A 143 1.67 11.89 4.38
N TYR A 144 0.80 11.40 3.50
CA TYR A 144 0.58 9.97 3.30
C TYR A 144 1.88 9.25 2.90
N PHE A 145 2.62 9.76 1.92
CA PHE A 145 3.85 9.11 1.44
C PHE A 145 4.97 9.07 2.49
N PHE A 146 5.04 10.05 3.39
CA PHE A 146 6.04 10.06 4.48
C PHE A 146 5.53 9.49 5.80
N GLY A 147 4.23 9.19 5.91
CA GLY A 147 3.63 8.61 7.11
C GLY A 147 3.34 9.66 8.19
N ASN A 148 3.20 10.92 7.79
CA ASN A 148 2.78 11.99 8.68
C ASN A 148 1.25 11.93 8.81
N THR A 149 0.77 11.32 9.88
CA THR A 149 -0.67 11.17 10.12
C THR A 149 -1.23 12.41 10.81
N LYS A 150 -2.51 12.70 10.57
CA LYS A 150 -3.25 13.65 11.38
C LYS A 150 -3.41 13.08 12.80
N PRO A 151 -3.21 13.91 13.84
CA PRO A 151 -3.43 13.47 15.22
C PRO A 151 -4.86 12.95 15.40
N THR A 152 -5.04 11.86 16.16
CA THR A 152 -6.35 11.24 16.42
C THR A 152 -7.40 12.28 16.85
N GLN A 153 -7.03 13.21 17.74
CA GLN A 153 -7.92 14.27 18.22
C GLN A 153 -8.39 15.23 17.13
N GLU A 154 -7.54 15.51 16.14
CA GLU A 154 -7.92 16.35 15.00
C GLU A 154 -9.00 15.65 14.16
N VAL A 155 -8.80 14.36 13.86
CA VAL A 155 -9.76 13.56 13.09
C VAL A 155 -11.08 13.45 13.85
N VAL A 156 -11.03 13.11 15.14
CA VAL A 156 -12.22 13.01 16.02
C VAL A 156 -13.02 14.30 16.01
N HIS A 157 -12.37 15.44 16.21
CA HIS A 157 -13.06 16.73 16.26
C HIS A 157 -13.64 17.12 14.89
N ARG A 158 -12.83 17.07 13.82
CA ARG A 158 -13.25 17.49 12.48
C ARG A 158 -14.35 16.61 11.90
N LYS A 159 -14.33 15.30 12.20
CA LYS A 159 -15.30 14.32 11.69
C LYS A 159 -16.40 13.99 12.69
N ARG A 160 -16.42 14.64 13.86
CA ARG A 160 -17.41 14.46 14.92
C ARG A 160 -17.55 12.99 15.35
N LEU A 161 -16.42 12.29 15.39
CA LEU A 161 -16.39 10.89 15.82
C LEU A 161 -16.78 10.81 17.31
N ASN A 162 -17.44 9.72 17.67
CA ASN A 162 -17.86 9.41 19.03
C ASN A 162 -17.77 7.90 19.26
N ILE A 163 -18.24 7.40 20.40
CA ILE A 163 -18.18 5.98 20.78
C ILE A 163 -18.78 5.02 19.75
N ARG A 164 -19.64 5.48 18.84
CA ARG A 164 -20.21 4.67 17.76
C ARG A 164 -19.27 4.46 16.57
N HIS A 165 -18.10 5.10 16.58
CA HIS A 165 -17.10 5.09 15.52
C HIS A 165 -15.82 4.35 15.96
N SER A 166 -15.95 3.36 16.84
CA SER A 166 -14.82 2.65 17.44
C SER A 166 -13.88 2.03 16.39
N GLU A 167 -14.42 1.50 15.29
CA GLU A 167 -13.64 0.95 14.18
C GLU A 167 -12.74 2.01 13.50
N ILE A 168 -13.26 3.24 13.34
CA ILE A 168 -12.53 4.38 12.79
C ILE A 168 -11.49 4.89 13.79
N MET A 169 -11.83 4.91 15.08
CA MET A 169 -10.88 5.29 16.15
C MET A 169 -9.73 4.28 16.25
N ALA A 170 -10.01 2.98 16.06
CA ALA A 170 -8.99 1.94 16.00
C ALA A 170 -8.02 2.17 14.83
N LEU A 171 -8.54 2.51 13.65
CA LEU A 171 -7.70 2.89 12.50
C LEU A 171 -6.83 4.12 12.80
N CYS A 172 -7.38 5.17 13.41
CA CYS A 172 -6.61 6.34 13.83
C CYS A 172 -5.47 5.97 14.80
N SER A 173 -5.75 5.12 15.79
CA SER A 173 -4.77 4.66 16.78
C SER A 173 -3.64 3.87 16.11
N MET A 174 -3.97 3.00 15.13
CA MET A 174 -2.94 2.25 14.38
C MET A 174 -2.05 3.20 13.57
N TYR A 175 -2.66 4.14 12.84
CA TYR A 175 -1.92 5.09 12.02
C TYR A 175 -1.00 5.98 12.86
N ASN A 176 -1.43 6.43 14.03
CA ASN A 176 -0.62 7.27 14.93
C ASN A 176 0.42 6.46 15.74
N GLY A 177 0.51 5.14 15.54
CA GLY A 177 1.57 4.30 16.13
C GLY A 177 1.48 4.16 17.65
N GLU A 178 0.28 4.24 18.25
CA GLU A 178 0.10 4.27 19.71
C GLU A 178 0.60 3.01 20.45
N GLN A 179 0.88 1.90 19.73
CA GLN A 179 1.33 0.62 20.31
C GLN A 179 2.48 -0.11 19.58
N LEU A 180 3.08 0.42 18.50
CA LEU A 180 4.02 -0.34 17.66
C LEU A 180 5.43 0.27 17.59
N GLU A 181 6.46 -0.59 17.65
CA GLU A 181 7.68 -0.37 16.85
C GLU A 181 7.25 -0.53 15.39
N THR A 182 7.03 0.60 14.72
CA THR A 182 6.21 0.71 13.51
C THR A 182 6.75 -0.12 12.35
N ASP A 183 5.99 -1.14 11.96
CA ASP A 183 6.05 -1.74 10.65
C ASP A 183 5.43 -0.78 9.62
N ASP A 184 6.18 -0.34 8.62
CA ASP A 184 5.71 0.60 7.60
C ASP A 184 4.45 0.11 6.83
N ARG A 185 4.13 -1.20 6.92
CA ARG A 185 2.93 -1.81 6.33
C ARG A 185 1.62 -1.37 6.98
N THR A 186 1.64 -0.79 8.18
CA THR A 186 0.42 -0.30 8.84
C THR A 186 -0.19 0.91 8.14
N LEU A 187 0.62 1.66 7.38
CA LEU A 187 0.22 2.92 6.74
C LEU A 187 -0.09 2.77 5.25
N THR A 188 -0.08 1.56 4.69
CA THR A 188 -0.25 1.36 3.25
C THR A 188 -1.70 1.14 2.87
N ILE A 189 -2.19 1.82 1.84
CA ILE A 189 -3.48 1.49 1.23
C ILE A 189 -3.26 0.36 0.21
N GLU A 190 -3.83 -0.81 0.48
CA GLU A 190 -3.72 -2.01 -0.36
C GLU A 190 -4.83 -2.06 -1.40
N LEU A 191 -4.47 -2.43 -2.64
CA LEU A 191 -5.38 -2.64 -3.76
C LEU A 191 -5.21 -4.08 -4.27
N GLN A 192 -6.32 -4.76 -4.56
CA GLN A 192 -6.31 -6.14 -5.08
C GLN A 192 -6.97 -6.21 -6.45
N SER A 193 -6.46 -7.08 -7.32
CA SER A 193 -7.09 -7.48 -8.57
C SER A 193 -7.22 -9.00 -8.64
N ASP A 194 -8.34 -9.51 -9.16
CA ASP A 194 -8.54 -10.93 -9.50
C ASP A 194 -8.22 -11.24 -10.97
N ARG A 195 -7.58 -10.30 -11.66
CA ARG A 195 -7.15 -10.45 -13.04
C ARG A 195 -5.69 -10.06 -13.19
N ASP A 196 -5.06 -10.64 -14.20
CA ASP A 196 -3.73 -10.21 -14.60
C ASP A 196 -3.76 -8.72 -14.98
N VAL A 197 -2.81 -7.95 -14.46
CA VAL A 197 -2.71 -6.52 -14.71
C VAL A 197 -1.60 -6.27 -15.71
N SER A 198 -1.96 -5.78 -16.89
CA SER A 198 -0.99 -5.37 -17.90
C SER A 198 -0.15 -4.20 -17.40
N ILE A 199 1.17 -4.34 -17.50
CA ILE A 199 2.12 -3.24 -17.22
C ILE A 199 2.62 -2.58 -18.50
N LYS A 200 2.22 -3.09 -19.67
CA LYS A 200 2.53 -2.49 -20.98
C LYS A 200 1.99 -1.07 -21.02
N ASP A 201 2.86 -0.11 -21.36
CA ASP A 201 2.56 1.33 -21.41
C ASP A 201 2.09 1.97 -20.07
N GLN A 202 1.97 1.19 -19.01
CA GLN A 202 1.60 1.63 -17.65
C GLN A 202 2.83 1.80 -16.74
N LEU A 203 3.96 1.18 -17.07
CA LEU A 203 5.18 1.23 -16.28
C LEU A 203 5.84 2.62 -16.32
N LEU A 204 5.88 3.28 -15.17
CA LEU A 204 6.56 4.57 -14.97
C LEU A 204 8.03 4.38 -14.55
N GLY A 205 8.30 3.36 -13.76
CA GLY A 205 9.60 3.16 -13.12
C GLY A 205 9.75 1.78 -12.50
N VAL A 206 10.99 1.40 -12.21
CA VAL A 206 11.30 0.22 -11.40
C VAL A 206 12.36 0.59 -10.37
N VAL A 207 12.07 0.37 -9.09
CA VAL A 207 13.06 0.38 -8.01
C VAL A 207 13.58 -1.04 -7.87
N MET A 208 14.88 -1.26 -8.01
CA MET A 208 15.44 -2.61 -8.00
C MET A 208 16.83 -2.65 -7.36
N PRO A 209 17.29 -3.84 -6.93
CA PRO A 209 18.62 -4.00 -6.38
C PRO A 209 19.71 -3.68 -7.41
N ARG A 210 20.87 -3.23 -6.91
CA ARG A 210 22.00 -2.82 -7.76
C ARG A 210 22.43 -3.87 -8.80
N PRO A 211 22.52 -5.18 -8.49
CA PRO A 211 22.88 -6.18 -9.49
C PRO A 211 21.94 -6.22 -10.70
N TYR A 212 20.63 -6.04 -10.47
CA TYR A 212 19.64 -5.97 -11.55
C TYR A 212 19.75 -4.65 -12.30
N PHE A 213 19.93 -3.55 -11.58
CA PHE A 213 20.16 -2.25 -12.19
C PHE A 213 21.41 -2.25 -13.10
N ASP A 214 22.47 -2.98 -12.74
CA ASP A 214 23.71 -3.02 -13.50
C ASP A 214 23.68 -3.93 -14.73
N ASP A 215 22.68 -4.78 -14.87
CA ASP A 215 22.52 -5.64 -16.04
C ASP A 215 22.24 -4.84 -17.32
N LYS A 216 23.06 -5.09 -18.35
CA LYS A 216 23.01 -4.34 -19.62
C LYS A 216 21.75 -4.63 -20.43
N VAL A 217 21.28 -5.88 -20.41
CA VAL A 217 20.11 -6.31 -21.20
C VAL A 217 18.85 -5.72 -20.57
N LEU A 218 18.72 -5.79 -19.26
CA LEU A 218 17.62 -5.21 -18.50
C LEU A 218 17.57 -3.68 -18.65
N LYS A 219 18.73 -3.00 -18.56
CA LYS A 219 18.82 -1.56 -18.85
C LYS A 219 18.33 -1.22 -20.25
N ALA A 220 18.74 -1.98 -21.25
CA ALA A 220 18.32 -1.76 -22.64
C ALA A 220 16.80 -1.94 -22.80
N LEU A 221 16.23 -2.98 -22.17
CA LEU A 221 14.79 -3.24 -22.17
C LEU A 221 14.00 -2.11 -21.49
N LEU A 222 14.44 -1.64 -20.33
CA LEU A 222 13.75 -0.53 -19.64
C LEU A 222 13.84 0.76 -20.45
N LYS A 223 14.99 1.03 -21.08
CA LYS A 223 15.19 2.19 -21.95
C LYS A 223 14.28 2.14 -23.18
N SER A 224 14.12 0.98 -23.83
CA SER A 224 13.22 0.84 -24.98
C SER A 224 11.75 1.08 -24.60
N ARG A 225 11.39 0.85 -23.34
CA ARG A 225 10.09 1.15 -22.73
C ARG A 225 9.96 2.58 -22.19
N LYS A 226 10.93 3.46 -22.48
CA LYS A 226 10.96 4.85 -22.00
C LYS A 226 11.00 4.98 -20.46
N VAL A 227 11.41 3.94 -19.75
CA VAL A 227 11.65 3.99 -18.31
C VAL A 227 13.02 4.58 -18.06
N ILE A 228 13.08 5.74 -17.40
CA ILE A 228 14.34 6.43 -17.10
C ILE A 228 14.98 5.79 -15.87
N ALA A 229 16.15 5.17 -16.07
CA ALA A 229 16.95 4.60 -15.00
C ALA A 229 17.75 5.69 -14.27
N LYS A 230 17.56 5.83 -12.95
CA LYS A 230 18.39 6.66 -12.08
C LYS A 230 18.98 5.81 -10.97
N SER A 231 20.29 5.92 -10.75
CA SER A 231 20.96 5.33 -9.60
C SER A 231 20.95 6.35 -8.47
N THR A 232 20.25 6.05 -7.38
CA THR A 232 20.48 6.72 -6.10
C THR A 232 21.58 5.97 -5.37
N ILE A 233 22.79 6.54 -5.35
CA ILE A 233 23.75 6.13 -4.33
C ILE A 233 23.24 6.80 -3.05
N SER A 234 22.67 6.03 -2.13
CA SER A 234 22.67 6.49 -0.75
C SER A 234 24.13 6.57 -0.34
N SER A 235 24.69 7.77 -0.26
CA SER A 235 25.94 7.95 0.49
C SER A 235 25.71 7.28 1.85
N PRO A 236 26.63 6.41 2.32
CA PRO A 236 26.56 5.97 3.70
C PRO A 236 26.58 7.25 4.54
N ALA A 237 25.50 7.49 5.27
CA ALA A 237 25.51 8.51 6.30
C ALA A 237 26.74 8.24 7.16
N ILE A 238 27.52 9.28 7.36
CA ILE A 238 28.84 9.27 7.97
C ILE A 238 28.76 8.56 9.33
N ALA A 239 29.24 7.32 9.38
CA ALA A 239 29.67 6.70 10.62
C ALA A 239 31.04 7.28 10.97
N ARG A 240 31.08 8.43 11.65
CA ARG A 240 32.22 8.98 12.40
C ARG A 240 31.66 9.87 13.52
N SER A 241 31.53 9.36 14.74
CA SER A 241 32.55 9.24 15.81
C SER A 241 32.65 10.51 16.66
N GLY A 242 32.49 10.37 17.98
CA GLY A 242 33.12 11.33 18.90
C GLY A 242 32.52 11.46 20.29
N ARG A 243 32.97 10.56 21.18
CA ARG A 243 33.08 10.68 22.65
C ARG A 243 31.81 10.73 23.49
#